data_AF-G9XGM3-F1
#
_entry.id   AF-G9XGM3-F1
#
_cell.length_a   1.000
_cell.length_b   1.000
_cell.length_c   1.000
_cell.angle_alpha   90.00
_cell.angle_beta   90.00
_cell.angle_gamma   90.00
#
_symmetry.space_group_name_H-M   'P 1'
#
loop_
_entity.id
_entity.type
_entity.pdbx_description
1 polymer ?
#
loop_
_entity_poly.entity_id
_entity_poly.type
_entity_poly.pdbx_seq_one_letter_code
_entity_poly.pdbx_strand_id
1 'polypeptide(L)' 'MEAAIKKEFILEGLCCGNCAAKIERDVARLEGMASAAVDFVAGKASVQGR' A
#
# COMPACT_ATOMS: atom_id res chain seq x y z
N MET A 1 -21.99 -6.34 -5.24
CA MET A 1 -20.72 -6.54 -5.98
C MET A 1 -19.85 -5.34 -5.63
N GLU A 2 -19.13 -5.38 -4.51
CA GLU A 2 -18.17 -4.30 -4.21
C GLU A 2 -16.99 -4.45 -5.17
N ALA A 3 -16.75 -3.40 -5.94
CA ALA A 3 -15.59 -3.30 -6.80
C ALA A 3 -14.37 -3.22 -5.91
N ALA A 4 -13.51 -4.24 -5.93
CA ALA A 4 -12.21 -4.14 -5.30
C ALA A 4 -11.40 -3.03 -6.00
N ILE A 5 -11.30 -1.86 -5.38
CA ILE A 5 -10.61 -0.70 -5.95
C ILE A 5 -9.12 -0.93 -5.73
N LYS A 6 -8.42 -1.31 -6.80
CA LYS A 6 -6.96 -1.39 -6.82
C LYS A 6 -6.40 -0.04 -7.20
N LYS A 7 -5.65 0.59 -6.30
CA LYS A 7 -4.97 1.87 -6.50
C LYS A 7 -3.47 1.66 -6.39
N GLU A 8 -2.77 2.16 -7.38
CA GLU A 8 -1.31 2.16 -7.45
C GLU A 8 -0.82 3.60 -7.30
N PHE A 9 0.09 3.80 -6.36
CA PHE A 9 0.68 5.08 -6.02
C PHE A 9 2.19 4.99 -6.21
N ILE A 10 2.78 6.00 -6.83
CA ILE A 10 4.23 6.13 -6.93
C ILE A 10 4.68 6.87 -5.68
N LEU A 11 5.56 6.24 -4.90
CA LEU A 11 6.08 6.78 -3.66
C LEU A 11 7.51 7.28 -3.90
N GLU A 12 7.65 8.58 -4.12
CA GLU A 12 8.95 9.24 -4.08
C GLU A 12 9.38 9.49 -2.63
N GLY A 13 10.65 9.19 -2.31
CA GLY A 13 11.23 9.47 -0.99
C GLY A 13 11.11 8.35 0.05
N LEU A 14 10.78 7.11 -0.34
CA LEU A 14 10.90 5.94 0.52
C LEU A 14 12.38 5.70 0.91
N CYS A 15 12.78 6.29 2.03
CA CYS A 15 14.19 6.34 2.44
C CYS A 15 14.68 5.03 3.08
N CYS A 16 13.79 4.14 3.50
CA CYS A 16 14.15 2.86 4.10
C CYS A 16 12.98 1.87 4.09
N GLY A 17 13.26 0.57 3.93
CA GLY A 17 12.26 -0.50 4.00
C GLY A 17 11.47 -0.50 5.32
N ASN A 18 12.03 0.07 6.39
CA ASN A 18 11.33 0.24 7.66
C ASN A 18 10.16 1.25 7.56
N CYS A 19 10.32 2.33 6.79
CA CYS A 19 9.23 3.30 6.54
C CYS A 19 8.15 2.67 5.65
N ALA A 20 8.56 1.91 4.62
CA ALA A 20 7.66 1.17 3.73
C ALA A 20 6.76 0.19 4.52
N ALA A 21 7.39 -0.65 5.36
CA ALA A 21 6.70 -1.64 6.17
C ALA A 21 5.72 -1.01 7.19
N LYS A 22 6.04 0.19 7.69
CA LYS A 22 5.17 0.92 8.61
C LYS A 22 3.90 1.40 7.90
N ILE A 23 4.06 1.99 6.71
CA ILE A 23 2.93 2.42 5.87
C ILE A 23 2.07 1.22 5.45
N GLU A 24 2.68 0.14 4.99
CA GLU A 24 1.94 -1.06 4.56
C GLU A 24 1.11 -1.65 5.71
N ARG A 25 1.68 -1.70 6.93
CA ARG A 25 0.97 -2.14 8.14
C ARG A 25 -0.17 -1.23 8.55
N ASP A 26 0.04 0.08 8.51
CA ASP A 26 -1.01 1.07 8.81
C ASP A 26 -2.14 0.99 7.78
N VAL A 27 -1.81 0.89 6.49
CA VAL A 27 -2.81 0.73 5.42
C VAL A 27 -3.55 -0.60 5.55
N ALA A 28 -2.86 -1.71 5.82
CA ALA A 28 -3.49 -3.00 6.05
C ALA A 28 -4.39 -3.03 7.29
N ARG A 29 -4.20 -2.11 8.26
CA ARG A 29 -5.09 -1.94 9.42
C ARG A 29 -6.32 -1.09 9.16
N LEU A 30 -6.40 -0.38 8.03
CA LEU A 30 -7.57 0.44 7.71
C LEU A 30 -8.78 -0.47 7.45
N GLU A 31 -9.91 -0.16 8.09
CA GLU A 31 -11.18 -0.83 7.83
C GLU A 31 -11.58 -0.62 6.36
N GLY A 32 -11.73 -1.72 5.62
CA GLY A 32 -12.01 -1.70 4.19
C GLY A 32 -10.82 -2.04 3.29
N MET A 33 -9.62 -2.24 3.83
CA MET A 33 -8.49 -2.77 3.04
C MET A 33 -8.56 -4.29 2.92
N ALA A 34 -8.55 -4.77 1.67
CA ALA A 34 -8.48 -6.20 1.35
C ALA A 34 -7.02 -6.66 1.20
N SER A 35 -6.16 -5.84 0.57
CA SER A 35 -4.73 -6.12 0.39
C SER A 35 -3.94 -4.82 0.28
N ALA A 36 -2.78 -4.74 0.93
CA ALA A 36 -1.83 -3.64 0.75
C ALA A 36 -0.44 -4.22 0.49
N ALA A 37 0.24 -3.75 -0.54
CA ALA A 37 1.57 -4.16 -0.94
C ALA A 37 2.40 -2.94 -1.33
N VAL A 38 3.58 -2.78 -0.76
CA VAL A 38 4.48 -1.66 -1.02
C VAL A 38 5.78 -2.19 -1.59
N ASP A 39 5.97 -1.98 -2.88
CA ASP A 39 7.19 -2.27 -3.63
C ASP A 39 8.16 -1.09 -3.53
N PHE A 40 8.88 -1.00 -2.42
CA PHE A 40 9.94 0.00 -2.23
C PHE A 40 11.11 -0.18 -3.22
N VAL A 41 11.33 -1.40 -3.73
CA VAL A 41 12.32 -1.68 -4.79
C VAL A 41 11.94 -1.00 -6.10
N ALA A 42 10.64 -0.98 -6.43
CA ALA A 42 10.11 -0.34 -7.63
C ALA A 42 9.66 1.12 -7.40
N GLY A 43 9.61 1.58 -6.14
CA GLY A 43 9.07 2.89 -5.75
C GLY A 43 7.55 3.00 -5.88
N LYS A 44 6.82 1.89 -5.70
CA LYS A 44 5.36 1.82 -5.94
C LYS A 44 4.64 1.24 -4.73
N ALA A 45 3.43 1.71 -4.44
CA ALA A 45 2.52 1.13 -3.47
C ALA A 45 1.21 0.75 -4.15
N SER A 46 0.82 -0.51 -4.01
CA SER A 46 -0.38 -1.10 -4.54
C SER A 46 -1.33 -1.42 -3.39
N VAL A 47 -2.50 -0.79 -3.36
CA VAL A 47 -3.49 -1.00 -2.30
C VAL A 47 -4.82 -1.41 -2.91
N GLN A 48 -5.53 -2.31 -2.26
CA GLN A 48 -6.73 -2.95 -2.77
C GLN A 48 -7.77 -2.92 -1.65
N GLY A 49 -8.76 -2.06 -1.80
CA GLY A 49 -9.84 -1.87 -0.83
C GLY A 49 -11.17 -2.35 -1.37
N ARG A 50 -12.10 -2.65 -0.47
CA ARG A 50 -13.48 -3.04 -0.78
C ARG A 50 -14.41 -1.84 -0.72
#